data_AF-A0A838ERR6-F1
#
_entry.id   AF-A0A838ERR6-F1
#
_cell.length_a   1.000
_cell.length_b   1.000
_cell.length_c   1.000
_cell.angle_alpha   90.00
_cell.angle_beta   90.00
_cell.angle_gamma   90.00
#
_symmetry.space_group_name_H-M   'P 1'
#
loop_
_entity.id
_entity.type
_entity.pdbx_description
1 polymer ?
#
loop_
_entity_poly.entity_id
_entity_poly.type
_entity_poly.pdbx_seq_one_letter_code
_entity_poly.pdbx_strand_id
1 'polypeptide(L)'
;MQDTPFGRMDQPTEVLIPVSRPLSFHDYMVRYKLLWSDVARVAGVPALVVWSIDHKMAVSAKHATVVRAALEIITGIPFTGSIQTITIR
;
A
#
# COMPACT_ATOMS: atom_id res chain seq x y z
N MET A 1 -37.64 -36.38 33.68
CA MET A 1 -38.08 -35.44 32.63
C MET A 1 -37.96 -34.04 33.23
N GLN A 2 -37.10 -33.12 32.81
CA GLN A 2 -36.19 -33.02 31.66
C GLN A 2 -34.94 -32.23 32.06
N ASP A 3 -33.82 -32.65 31.49
CA ASP A 3 -32.49 -32.10 31.58
C ASP A 3 -32.37 -30.69 30.99
N THR A 4 -31.62 -29.81 31.66
CA THR A 4 -31.18 -28.54 31.10
C THR A 4 -29.83 -28.76 30.40
N PRO A 5 -29.67 -28.58 29.08
CA PRO A 5 -28.34 -28.59 28.48
C PRO A 5 -27.73 -27.20 28.56
N PHE A 6 -26.60 -27.09 29.25
CA PHE A 6 -25.66 -25.99 29.10
C PHE A 6 -25.14 -26.01 27.67
N GLY A 7 -25.66 -25.11 26.84
CA GLY A 7 -25.15 -24.85 25.50
C GLY A 7 -23.72 -24.34 25.60
N ARG A 8 -22.75 -25.23 25.36
CA ARG A 8 -21.39 -24.87 24.97
C ARG A 8 -21.47 -24.11 23.65
N MET A 9 -21.29 -22.79 23.70
CA MET A 9 -20.89 -22.00 22.55
C MET A 9 -19.44 -21.58 22.75
N ASP A 10 -18.54 -22.56 22.76
CA ASP A 10 -17.13 -22.32 22.42
C ASP A 10 -17.04 -22.29 20.89
N GLN A 11 -17.70 -21.33 20.26
CA GLN A 11 -17.46 -21.04 18.85
C GLN A 11 -16.14 -20.29 18.81
N PRO A 12 -15.08 -20.83 18.17
CA PRO A 12 -13.87 -20.05 17.96
C PRO A 12 -14.33 -18.81 17.20
N THR A 13 -14.24 -17.64 17.82
CA THR A 13 -14.36 -16.38 17.11
C THR A 13 -13.27 -16.42 16.07
N GLU A 14 -13.63 -16.80 14.85
CA GLU A 14 -12.79 -16.66 13.68
C GLU A 14 -12.50 -15.17 13.61
N VAL A 15 -11.34 -14.78 14.18
CA VAL A 15 -10.83 -13.43 14.07
C VAL A 15 -10.56 -13.30 12.59
N LEU A 16 -11.52 -12.72 11.87
CA LEU A 16 -11.36 -12.26 10.51
C LEU A 16 -10.25 -11.22 10.58
N ILE A 17 -9.00 -11.66 10.47
CA ILE A 17 -7.86 -10.78 10.32
C ILE A 17 -8.24 -9.93 9.11
N PRO A 18 -8.41 -8.61 9.27
CA PRO A 18 -8.75 -7.77 8.14
C PRO A 18 -7.65 -7.98 7.12
N VAL A 19 -7.98 -8.60 5.99
CA VAL A 19 -7.07 -8.71 4.86
C VAL A 19 -6.72 -7.26 4.54
N SER A 20 -5.51 -6.85 4.92
CA SER A 20 -5.10 -5.46 4.88
C SER A 20 -5.20 -5.01 3.42
N ARG A 21 -6.25 -4.25 3.11
CA ARG A 21 -6.49 -3.76 1.76
C ARG A 21 -5.22 -3.01 1.33
N PRO A 22 -4.68 -3.27 0.13
CA PRO A 22 -3.46 -2.60 -0.31
C PRO A 22 -3.68 -1.09 -0.19
N LEU A 23 -2.81 -0.42 0.57
CA LEU A 23 -2.87 1.02 0.77
C LEU A 23 -2.78 1.71 -0.60
N SER A 24 -3.61 2.72 -0.82
CA SER A 24 -3.38 3.60 -1.97
C SER A 24 -2.03 4.31 -1.80
N PHE A 25 -1.46 4.78 -2.91
CA PHE A 25 -0.20 5.52 -2.87
C PHE A 25 -0.30 6.75 -1.94
N HIS A 26 -1.43 7.46 -2.02
CA HIS A 26 -1.72 8.60 -1.17
C HIS A 26 -1.78 8.24 0.31
N ASP A 27 -2.53 7.19 0.66
CA ASP A 27 -2.63 6.74 2.05
C ASP A 27 -1.26 6.36 2.61
N TYR A 28 -0.42 5.71 1.79
CA TYR A 28 0.92 5.33 2.18
C TYR A 28 1.77 6.56 2.47
N MET A 29 1.75 7.55 1.57
CA MET A 29 2.46 8.81 1.79
C MET A 29 2.00 9.54 3.05
N VAL A 30 0.69 9.63 3.28
CA VAL A 30 0.12 10.28 4.48
C VAL A 30 0.53 9.51 5.75
N ARG A 31 0.42 8.18 5.74
CA ARG A 31 0.77 7.31 6.88
C ARG A 31 2.22 7.49 7.32
N TYR A 32 3.14 7.60 6.36
CA TYR A 32 4.57 7.75 6.63
C TYR A 32 5.05 9.21 6.57
N LYS A 33 4.14 10.18 6.46
CA LYS A 33 4.42 11.63 6.40
C LYS A 33 5.45 12.00 5.33
N LEU A 34 5.36 11.35 4.17
CA LEU A 34 6.29 11.55 3.07
C LEU A 34 5.91 12.78 2.25
N LEU A 35 6.92 13.48 1.75
CA LEU A 35 6.77 14.53 0.74
C LEU A 35 7.14 13.97 -0.64
N TRP A 36 6.43 14.41 -1.69
CA TRP A 36 6.73 13.95 -3.06
C TRP A 36 8.18 14.24 -3.46
N SER A 37 8.71 15.40 -3.05
CA SER A 37 10.07 15.84 -3.31
C SER A 37 11.13 14.92 -2.69
N ASP A 38 10.89 14.39 -1.49
CA ASP A 38 11.84 13.50 -0.83
C ASP A 38 11.88 12.13 -1.50
N VAL A 39 10.69 11.58 -1.82
CA VAL A 39 10.59 10.32 -2.58
C VAL A 39 11.26 10.47 -3.95
N ALA A 40 11.01 11.58 -4.63
CA ALA A 40 11.57 11.87 -5.96
C ALA A 40 13.11 11.96 -5.92
N ARG A 41 13.65 12.63 -4.90
CA ARG A 41 15.10 12.77 -4.67
C ARG A 41 15.76 11.41 -4.46
N VAL A 42 15.18 10.54 -3.64
CA VAL A 42 15.72 9.19 -3.40
C VAL A 42 15.56 8.29 -4.62
N ALA A 43 14.43 8.39 -5.33
CA ALA A 43 14.17 7.61 -6.55
C ALA A 43 14.97 8.08 -7.78
N GLY A 44 15.59 9.26 -7.73
CA GLY A 44 16.28 9.85 -8.89
C GLY A 44 15.33 10.19 -10.05
N VAL A 45 14.09 10.60 -9.74
CA VAL A 45 13.07 10.97 -10.73
C VAL A 45 12.54 12.39 -10.48
N PRO A 46 11.93 13.06 -11.48
CA PRO A 46 11.26 14.34 -11.24
C PRO A 46 10.12 14.23 -10.22
N ALA A 47 9.92 15.25 -9.39
CA ALA A 47 8.81 15.30 -8.41
C ALA A 47 7.43 15.13 -9.07
N LEU A 48 7.29 15.59 -10.32
CA LEU A 48 6.07 15.39 -11.11
C LEU A 48 5.73 13.91 -11.32
N VAL A 49 6.73 13.03 -11.39
CA VAL A 49 6.50 11.57 -11.51
C VAL A 49 5.81 11.04 -10.25
N VAL A 50 6.28 11.45 -9.07
CA VAL A 50 5.69 11.02 -7.80
C VAL A 50 4.30 11.62 -7.61
N TRP A 51 4.12 12.90 -7.96
CA TRP A 51 2.82 13.58 -8.00
C TRP A 51 1.82 12.84 -8.90
N SER A 52 2.24 12.46 -10.10
CA SER A 52 1.42 11.71 -11.06
C SER A 52 0.95 10.38 -10.47
N ILE A 53 1.82 9.65 -9.77
CA ILE A 53 1.47 8.38 -9.13
C ILE A 53 0.42 8.61 -8.03
N ASP A 54 0.59 9.65 -7.20
CA ASP A 54 -0.37 10.02 -6.15
C ASP A 54 -1.77 10.31 -6.71
N HIS A 55 -1.81 10.96 -7.88
CA HIS A 55 -3.04 11.30 -8.59
C HIS A 55 -3.52 10.19 -9.54
N LYS A 56 -3.00 8.96 -9.39
CA LYS A 56 -3.39 7.77 -10.18
C LYS A 56 -3.16 7.91 -11.69
N MET A 57 -2.23 8.75 -12.10
CA MET A 57 -1.81 8.86 -13.49
C MET A 57 -0.78 7.77 -13.82
N ALA A 58 -0.86 7.25 -15.04
CA ALA A 58 0.06 6.21 -15.49
C ALA A 58 1.47 6.77 -15.72
N VAL A 59 2.49 6.05 -15.25
CA VAL A 59 3.92 6.38 -15.45
C VAL A 59 4.64 5.25 -16.18
N SER A 60 5.90 5.45 -16.58
CA SER A 60 6.67 4.33 -17.15
C SER A 60 6.89 3.21 -16.11
N ALA A 61 7.01 1.97 -16.56
CA ALA A 61 7.32 0.85 -15.66
C ALA A 61 8.64 1.07 -14.90
N LYS A 62 9.65 1.67 -15.55
CA LYS A 62 10.92 2.06 -14.92
C LYS A 62 10.70 3.02 -13.75
N HIS A 63 9.89 4.07 -13.96
CA HIS A 63 9.55 5.03 -12.90
C HIS A 63 8.82 4.37 -11.73
N ALA A 64 7.84 3.50 -12.00
CA ALA A 64 7.14 2.77 -10.95
C ALA A 64 8.09 1.91 -10.10
N THR A 65 9.04 1.21 -10.74
CA THR A 65 10.04 0.38 -10.04
C THR A 65 10.94 1.20 -9.12
N VAL A 66 11.54 2.29 -9.63
CA VAL A 66 12.47 3.10 -8.81
C VAL A 66 11.75 3.85 -7.69
N VAL A 67 10.50 4.29 -7.91
CA VAL A 67 9.69 4.91 -6.85
C VAL A 67 9.36 3.89 -5.75
N ARG A 68 9.00 2.65 -6.10
CA ARG A 68 8.79 1.60 -5.09
C ARG A 68 10.03 1.34 -4.24
N ALA A 69 11.19 1.20 -4.88
CA ALA A 69 12.45 1.02 -4.18
C ALA A 69 12.74 2.20 -3.24
N ALA A 70 12.50 3.44 -3.68
CA ALA A 70 12.69 4.61 -2.85
C ALA A 70 11.76 4.64 -1.62
N LEU A 71 10.50 4.24 -1.76
CA LEU A 71 9.57 4.16 -0.62
C LEU A 71 10.05 3.16 0.43
N GLU A 72 10.54 1.99 0.01
CA GLU A 72 11.10 0.99 0.91
C GLU A 72 12.39 1.49 1.58
N ILE A 73 13.27 2.18 0.85
CA ILE A 73 14.49 2.78 1.40
C ILE A 73 14.16 3.81 2.48
N ILE A 74 13.15 4.66 2.27
CA ILE A 74 12.80 5.74 3.20
C ILE A 74 12.09 5.21 4.45
N THR A 75 11.19 4.24 4.29
CA THR A 75 10.29 3.80 5.37
C THR A 75 10.69 2.47 6.01
N GLY A 76 11.57 1.70 5.37
CA GLY A 76 11.85 0.31 5.70
C GLY A 76 10.71 -0.68 5.39
N ILE A 77 9.61 -0.21 4.77
CA ILE A 77 8.42 -1.02 4.50
C ILE A 77 8.11 -1.02 3.01
N PRO A 78 8.00 -2.17 2.34
CA PRO A 78 7.71 -2.21 0.91
C PRO A 78 6.30 -1.68 0.61
N PHE A 79 6.19 -0.83 -0.42
CA PHE A 79 4.89 -0.44 -0.95
C PHE A 79 4.31 -1.55 -1.84
N THR A 80 3.26 -2.22 -1.37
CA THR A 80 2.60 -3.33 -2.06
C THR A 80 1.42 -2.91 -2.94
N GLY A 81 1.09 -1.62 -2.96
CA GLY A 81 0.01 -1.08 -3.77
C GLY A 81 0.32 -1.07 -5.28
N SER A 82 -0.74 -0.93 -6.07
CA SER A 82 -0.64 -0.80 -7.53
C SER A 82 -0.21 0.61 -7.92
N ILE A 83 0.77 0.71 -8.82
CA ILE A 83 1.13 1.93 -9.53
C ILE A 83 0.72 1.73 -10.99
N GLN A 84 -0.06 2.64 -11.55
CA GLN A 84 -0.47 2.54 -12.94
C GLN A 84 0.75 2.74 -13.84
N THR A 85 0.95 1.82 -14.79
CA THR A 85 2.06 1.88 -15.73
C THR A 85 1.58 1.95 -17.17
N ILE A 86 2.29 2.73 -17.98
CA ILE A 86 2.12 2.77 -19.42
C ILE A 86 2.87 1.57 -19.99
N THR A 87 2.15 0.61 -20.57
CA THR A 87 2.74 -0.45 -21.40
C THR A 87 2.74 0.03 -22.84
N ILE A 88 3.92 0.34 -23.37
CA ILE A 88 4.08 0.53 -24.81
C ILE A 88 4.24 -0.87 -25.41
N ARG A 89 3.30 -1.26 -26.28
CA ARG A 89 3.35 -2.50 -27.05
C ARG A 89 4.04 -2.26 -28.39
#